data_AF-A0A8C5EG58-F1
#
_entry.id   AF-A0A8C5EG58-F1
#
_cell.length_a   1.000
_cell.length_b   1.000
_cell.length_c   1.000
_cell.angle_alpha   90.00
_cell.angle_beta   90.00
_cell.angle_gamma   90.00
#
_symmetry.space_group_name_H-M   'P 1'
#
loop_
_entity.id
_entity.type
_entity.pdbx_description
1 polymer ?
#
loop_
_entity_poly.entity_id
_entity_poly.type
_entity_poly.pdbx_seq_one_letter_code
_entity_poly.pdbx_strand_id
1 'polypeptide(L)' 'MDTTSTTEKIQLHASSLEELQHVLQTGLKSNFAEVEVSVVDCPDLTKEPFTFPVPGPFPTSLLHNYITQ' A
#
# COMPACT_ATOMS: atom_id res chain seq x y z
N MET A 1 -7.48 -11.15 34.92
CA MET A 1 -7.56 -9.72 34.60
C MET A 1 -7.50 -9.64 33.08
N ASP A 2 -8.67 -9.56 32.45
CA ASP A 2 -8.77 -9.40 30.99
C ASP A 2 -8.56 -7.92 30.67
N THR A 3 -7.40 -7.58 30.10
CA THR A 3 -7.14 -6.24 29.56
C THR A 3 -7.57 -6.24 28.10
N THR A 4 -8.87 -6.10 27.85
CA THR A 4 -9.40 -5.89 26.50
C THR A 4 -9.02 -4.47 26.04
N SER A 5 -7.92 -4.36 25.32
CA SER A 5 -7.50 -3.14 24.64
C SER A 5 -8.51 -2.81 23.53
N THR A 6 -9.30 -1.75 23.71
CA THR A 6 -10.30 -1.30 22.75
C THR A 6 -9.61 -0.68 21.54
N THR A 7 -9.86 -1.19 20.34
CA THR A 7 -9.32 -0.64 19.08
C THR A 7 -10.42 0.12 18.34
N GLU A 8 -10.08 1.29 17.79
CA GLU A 8 -11.01 2.11 17.01
C GLU A 8 -10.73 1.99 15.51
N LYS A 9 -11.80 2.08 14.71
CA LYS A 9 -11.76 1.99 13.25
C LYS A 9 -11.85 3.37 12.64
N ILE A 10 -10.91 3.69 11.77
CA ILE A 10 -10.85 4.97 11.07
C ILE A 10 -10.92 4.72 9.58
N GLN A 11 -11.80 5.45 8.89
CA GLN A 11 -11.85 5.45 7.44
C GLN A 11 -10.73 6.35 6.90
N LEU A 12 -9.84 5.77 6.11
CA LEU A 12 -8.78 6.51 5.44
C LEU A 12 -9.28 7.06 4.12
N HIS A 13 -8.79 8.24 3.74
CA HIS A 13 -9.00 8.79 2.42
C HIS A 13 -8.27 7.92 1.39
N ALA A 14 -8.99 7.47 0.36
CA ALA A 14 -8.44 6.71 -0.76
C ALA A 14 -8.49 7.58 -2.02
N SER A 15 -7.37 8.24 -2.32
CA SER A 15 -7.13 8.95 -3.59
C SER A 15 -6.93 7.96 -4.75
N SER A 16 -6.93 8.46 -6.00
CA SER A 16 -6.61 7.63 -7.15
C SER A 16 -5.12 7.27 -7.20
N LEU A 17 -4.77 6.18 -7.90
CA LEU A 17 -3.36 5.76 -8.02
C LEU A 17 -2.52 6.78 -8.78
N GLU A 18 -3.11 7.48 -9.74
CA GLU A 18 -2.48 8.52 -10.55
C GLU A 18 -2.17 9.76 -9.69
N GLU A 19 -3.09 10.15 -8.81
CA GLU A 19 -2.86 11.25 -7.86
C GLU A 19 -1.68 10.91 -6.92
N LEU A 20 -1.69 9.71 -6.36
CA LEU A 20 -0.61 9.24 -5.49
C LEU A 20 0.74 9.20 -6.23
N GLN A 21 0.75 8.68 -7.46
CA GLN A 21 1.94 8.66 -8.31
C GLN A 21 2.49 10.07 -8.54
N HIS A 22 1.64 11.03 -8.87
CA HIS A 22 2.04 12.41 -9.10
C HIS A 22 2.63 13.09 -7.86
N VAL A 23 1.94 12.96 -6.71
CA VAL A 23 2.37 13.58 -5.45
C VAL A 23 3.68 12.97 -4.97
N LEU A 24 3.81 11.64 -5.00
CA LEU A 24 5.03 10.94 -4.59
C LEU A 24 6.21 11.30 -5.50
N GLN A 25 6.01 11.32 -6.82
CA GLN A 25 7.06 11.70 -7.76
C GLN A 25 7.57 13.11 -7.50
N THR A 26 6.64 14.05 -7.29
CA THR A 26 6.98 15.45 -7.02
C THR A 26 7.73 15.61 -5.71
N GLY A 27 7.27 14.94 -4.64
CA GLY A 27 7.95 14.96 -3.33
C GLY A 27 9.35 14.35 -3.37
N LEU A 28 9.51 13.20 -4.02
CA LEU A 28 10.79 12.50 -4.12
C LEU A 28 11.82 13.27 -4.95
N LYS A 29 11.40 13.94 -6.04
CA LYS A 29 12.28 14.80 -6.87
C LYS A 29 12.91 15.96 -6.10
N SER A 30 12.37 16.34 -4.95
CA SER A 30 13.00 17.34 -4.09
C SER A 30 14.19 16.81 -3.29
N ASN A 31 14.33 15.49 -3.15
CA ASN A 31 15.35 14.84 -2.32
C ASN A 31 16.35 14.00 -3.13
N PHE A 32 15.94 13.49 -4.30
CA PHE A 32 16.75 12.61 -5.14
C PHE A 32 16.96 13.24 -6.52
N ALA A 33 18.15 13.05 -7.09
CA ALA A 33 18.51 13.63 -8.39
C ALA A 33 17.71 13.03 -9.56
N GLU A 34 17.38 11.75 -9.47
CA GLU A 34 16.61 11.03 -10.49
C GLU A 34 15.54 10.17 -9.80
N VAL A 35 14.30 10.31 -10.27
CA VAL A 35 13.12 9.64 -9.71
C VAL A 35 12.13 9.37 -10.84
N GLU A 36 11.69 8.12 -10.90
CA GLU A 36 10.55 7.67 -11.70
C GLU A 36 9.53 6.99 -10.78
N VAL A 37 8.28 7.42 -10.86
CA VAL A 37 7.15 6.76 -10.21
C VAL A 37 6.10 6.49 -11.26
N SER A 38 5.62 5.25 -11.36
CA SER A 38 4.62 4.83 -12.33
C SER A 38 3.62 3.87 -11.70
N VAL A 39 2.39 3.90 -12.21
CA VAL A 39 1.38 2.90 -11.89
C VAL A 39 1.58 1.74 -12.86
N VAL A 40 1.95 0.59 -12.33
CA VAL A 40 2.22 -0.63 -13.10
C VAL A 40 1.46 -1.81 -12.51
N ASP A 41 1.22 -2.81 -13.34
CA ASP A 41 0.71 -4.09 -12.86
C ASP A 41 1.71 -4.70 -11.86
N CYS A 42 1.17 -5.32 -10.81
CA CYS A 42 2.01 -5.91 -9.77
C CYS A 42 2.85 -7.06 -10.36
N PRO A 43 4.18 -7.02 -10.26
CA PRO A 43 5.02 -8.12 -10.70
C PRO A 43 4.82 -9.33 -9.79
N ASP A 44 5.09 -10.53 -10.30
CA ASP A 44 5.00 -11.76 -9.52
C ASP A 44 6.03 -11.78 -8.38
N LEU A 45 5.57 -11.51 -7.17
CA LEU A 45 6.39 -11.44 -5.96
C LEU A 45 6.84 -12.82 -5.45
N THR A 46 6.38 -13.93 -6.04
CA THR A 46 6.89 -15.26 -5.67
C THR A 46 8.30 -15.54 -6.21
N LYS A 47 8.76 -14.72 -7.16
CA LYS A 47 10.07 -14.85 -7.79
C LYS A 47 11.12 -14.00 -7.07
N GLU A 48 12.39 -14.29 -7.34
CA GLU A 48 13.49 -13.42 -6.92
C GLU A 48 13.28 -11.99 -7.45
N PRO A 49 13.62 -10.95 -6.67
CA PRO A 49 14.34 -10.98 -5.38
C PRO A 49 13.43 -11.12 -4.13
N PHE A 50 12.12 -11.24 -4.29
CA PHE A 50 11.16 -11.18 -3.17
C PHE A 50 10.87 -12.56 -2.56
N THR A 51 10.59 -13.57 -3.38
CA THR A 51 10.28 -14.95 -2.95
C THR A 51 9.15 -15.04 -1.92
N PHE A 52 8.10 -14.21 -2.09
CA PHE A 52 6.93 -14.23 -1.22
C PHE A 52 6.09 -15.50 -1.41
N PRO A 53 5.33 -15.93 -0.38
CA PRO A 53 4.43 -17.08 -0.50
C PRO A 53 3.28 -16.88 -1.51
N VAL A 54 3.02 -15.64 -1.92
CA VAL A 54 1.94 -15.25 -2.84
C VAL A 54 2.43 -14.21 -3.85
N PRO A 55 1.85 -14.17 -5.07
CA PRO A 55 2.39 -13.38 -6.19
C PRO A 55 2.16 -11.87 -6.11
N GLY A 56 1.37 -11.36 -5.17
CA GLY A 56 1.08 -9.92 -5.09
C GLY A 56 0.59 -9.49 -3.71
N PRO A 57 0.47 -8.16 -3.47
CA PRO A 57 -0.13 -7.65 -2.25
C PRO A 57 -1.53 -8.24 -2.11
N PHE A 58 -1.81 -8.69 -0.89
CA PHE A 58 -3.08 -9.31 -0.50
C PHE A 58 -4.28 -8.55 -1.08
N PRO A 59 -5.38 -9.24 -1.44
CA PRO A 59 -6.52 -8.58 -2.04
C PRO A 59 -6.89 -7.37 -1.19
N THR A 60 -7.09 -6.23 -1.86
CA THR A 60 -7.43 -4.91 -1.29
C THR A 60 -8.64 -4.94 -0.32
N SER A 61 -9.32 -6.10 -0.27
CA SER A 61 -10.33 -6.46 0.70
C SER A 61 -9.82 -6.79 2.11
N LEU A 62 -8.53 -7.01 2.39
CA LEU A 62 -8.10 -7.27 3.78
C LEU A 62 -8.00 -6.00 4.64
N LEU A 63 -7.69 -4.84 4.04
CA LEU A 63 -7.84 -3.56 4.75
C LEU A 63 -9.31 -3.14 4.86
N HIS A 64 -10.13 -3.40 3.83
CA HIS A 64 -11.57 -3.14 3.92
C HIS A 64 -12.27 -4.08 4.90
N ASN A 65 -11.97 -5.38 4.94
CA ASN A 65 -12.68 -6.35 5.78
C ASN A 65 -12.21 -6.36 7.24
N TYR A 66 -11.02 -5.86 7.57
CA TYR A 66 -10.62 -5.67 8.97
C TYR A 66 -11.25 -4.41 9.60
N ILE A 67 -11.79 -3.51 8.77
CA ILE A 67 -12.46 -2.29 9.21
C ILE A 67 -14.00 -2.46 9.25
N THR A 68 -14.57 -3.51 8.64
CA THR A 68 -16.05 -3.72 8.64
C THR A 68 -16.58 -4.85 9.55
N GLN A 69 -15.77 -5.53 10.36
CA GLN A 69 -16.26 -6.42 11.45
C GLN A 69 -16.07 -5.82 12.84
#